data_AF-A0A496VML7-F1
#
_entry.id   AF-A0A496VML7-F1
#
_cell.length_a   1.000
_cell.length_b   1.000
_cell.length_c   1.000
_cell.angle_alpha   90.00
_cell.angle_beta   90.00
_cell.angle_gamma   90.00
#
_symmetry.space_group_name_H-M   'P 1'
#
loop_
_entity.id
_entity.type
_entity.pdbx_description
1 polymer ?
#
loop_
_entity_poly.entity_id
_entity_poly.type
_entity_poly.pdbx_seq_one_letter_code
_entity_poly.pdbx_strand_id
1 'polypeptide(L)'
;MQDIQIIDKTSCYEGFFKLIRYRLKHTLFAGGWSDELLREVLERGHAAAVLPYDPEREEIVMIEQFRPGAIGHTNGAWLWEIVAGILEPGEIPSQVVYREAVE
;
A
#
# COMPACT_ATOMS: atom_id res chain seq x y z
N MET A 1 6.39 -25.95 1.46
CA MET A 1 6.80 -24.75 2.19
C MET A 1 6.99 -23.66 1.14
N GLN A 2 6.39 -22.48 1.31
CA GLN A 2 6.46 -21.41 0.33
C GLN A 2 7.65 -20.51 0.68
N ASP A 3 8.83 -20.86 0.17
CA ASP A 3 10.07 -20.15 0.47
C ASP A 3 10.42 -19.14 -0.63
N ILE A 4 11.13 -18.08 -0.22
CA ILE A 4 11.65 -17.01 -1.07
C ILE A 4 13.14 -16.87 -0.81
N GLN A 5 13.93 -16.75 -1.87
CA GLN A 5 15.35 -16.44 -1.80
C GLN A 5 15.61 -15.11 -2.50
N ILE A 6 16.11 -14.12 -1.75
CA ILE A 6 16.56 -12.85 -2.30
C ILE A 6 18.04 -12.99 -2.66
N ILE A 7 18.36 -12.77 -3.93
CA ILE A 7 19.71 -12.87 -4.49
C ILE A 7 20.38 -11.49 -4.48
N ASP A 8 19.63 -10.45 -4.85
CA ASP A 8 20.09 -9.06 -4.83
C ASP A 8 18.94 -8.10 -4.48
N LYS A 9 19.28 -7.02 -3.78
CA LYS A 9 18.39 -5.90 -3.48
C LYS A 9 19.12 -4.60 -3.84
N THR A 10 18.75 -4.01 -4.97
CA THR A 10 19.33 -2.75 -5.44
C THR A 10 18.34 -1.60 -5.24
N SER A 11 18.78 -0.50 -4.64
CA SER A 11 18.01 0.75 -4.61
C SER A 11 18.12 1.46 -5.95
N CYS A 12 16.98 1.66 -6.63
CA CYS A 12 16.92 2.32 -7.93
C CYS A 12 16.57 3.80 -7.82
N TYR A 13 15.86 4.18 -6.75
CA TYR A 13 15.51 5.57 -6.45
C TYR A 13 15.22 5.72 -4.95
N GLU A 14 15.71 6.81 -4.36
CA GLU A 14 15.53 7.13 -2.94
C GLU A 14 14.99 8.55 -2.78
N GLY A 15 13.67 8.67 -2.71
CA GLY A 15 12.97 9.91 -2.37
C GLY A 15 12.02 9.68 -1.19
N PHE A 16 10.88 10.37 -1.20
CA PHE A 16 9.81 10.13 -0.22
C PHE A 16 9.35 8.66 -0.23
N PHE A 17 9.26 8.07 -1.42
CA PHE A 17 9.14 6.62 -1.60
C PHE A 17 10.45 6.05 -2.15
N LYS A 18 10.67 4.75 -1.91
CA LYS A 18 11.82 4.02 -2.43
C LYS A 18 11.39 3.10 -3.56
N LEU A 19 12.13 3.12 -4.66
CA LEU A 19 12.00 2.12 -5.71
C LEU A 19 13.13 1.12 -5.56
N ILE A 20 12.79 -0.12 -5.23
CA ILE A 20 13.75 -1.20 -5.04
C ILE A 20 13.61 -2.21 -6.18
N ARG A 21 14.73 -2.60 -6.76
CA ARG A 21 14.80 -3.74 -7.67
C ARG A 21 15.31 -4.97 -6.95
N TYR A 22 14.48 -5.99 -6.89
CA TYR A 22 14.81 -7.31 -6.37
C TYR A 22 15.21 -8.24 -7.49
N ARG A 23 16.28 -9.01 -7.26
CA ARG A 23 16.54 -10.26 -7.95
C ARG A 23 16.28 -11.40 -6.99
N LEU A 24 15.32 -12.26 -7.30
CA LEU A 24 14.85 -13.28 -6.36
C LEU A 24 14.45 -14.58 -7.06
N LYS A 25 14.31 -15.64 -6.27
CA LYS A 25 13.64 -16.89 -6.64
C LYS A 25 12.56 -17.20 -5.61
N HIS A 26 11.53 -17.93 -6.01
CA HIS A 26 10.55 -18.48 -5.08
C HIS A 26 10.24 -19.93 -5.41
N THR A 27 9.69 -20.65 -4.45
CA THR A 27 9.20 -22.02 -4.67
C THR A 27 8.01 -22.04 -5.61
N LEU A 28 7.92 -23.07 -6.46
CA LEU A 28 6.83 -23.27 -7.43
C LEU A 28 5.75 -24.21 -6.86
N PHE A 29 4.51 -24.04 -7.29
CA PHE A 29 3.40 -24.94 -6.90
C PHE A 29 3.65 -26.41 -7.29
N ALA A 30 4.30 -26.64 -8.44
CA ALA A 30 4.69 -27.98 -8.90
C ALA A 30 5.92 -28.56 -8.15
N GLY A 31 6.43 -27.86 -7.15
CA GLY A 31 7.70 -28.16 -6.50
C GLY A 31 8.90 -27.56 -7.25
N GLY A 32 10.03 -27.47 -6.55
CA GLY A 32 11.26 -26.83 -7.06
C GLY A 32 11.24 -25.31 -6.93
N TRP A 33 12.25 -24.68 -7.53
CA TRP A 33 12.47 -23.23 -7.52
C TRP A 33 12.17 -22.62 -8.89
N SER A 34 11.72 -21.37 -8.90
CA SER A 34 11.63 -20.55 -10.11
C SER A 34 13.02 -20.25 -10.68
N ASP A 35 13.04 -19.82 -11.94
CA ASP A 35 14.16 -19.06 -12.48
C ASP A 35 14.35 -17.74 -11.71
N GLU A 36 15.49 -17.08 -11.93
CA GLU A 36 15.73 -15.75 -11.37
C GLU A 36 14.72 -14.75 -11.94
N LEU A 37 14.00 -14.09 -11.05
CA LEU A 37 13.06 -13.04 -11.37
C LEU A 37 13.65 -11.69 -11.00
N LEU A 38 13.46 -10.72 -11.90
CA LEU A 38 13.73 -9.31 -11.65
C LEU A 38 12.40 -8.59 -11.42
N ARG A 39 12.25 -7.88 -10.30
CA ARG A 39 11.04 -7.12 -9.97
C ARG A 39 11.39 -5.75 -9.40
N GLU A 40 10.73 -4.73 -9.90
CA GLU A 40 10.74 -3.39 -9.31
C GLU A 40 9.56 -3.25 -8.36
N VAL A 41 9.83 -2.82 -7.14
CA VAL A 41 8.87 -2.72 -6.05
C VAL A 41 8.95 -1.32 -5.47
N LEU A 42 7.82 -0.62 -5.46
CA LEU A 42 7.68 0.67 -4.79
C LEU A 42 7.41 0.43 -3.29
N GLU A 43 8.40 0.71 -2.45
CA GLU A 43 8.24 0.68 -1.00
C GLU A 43 7.72 2.05 -0.52
N ARG A 44 6.49 2.05 0.00
CA ARG A 44 5.78 3.26 0.49
C ARG A 44 5.32 3.18 1.95
N GLY A 45 5.78 2.17 2.68
CA GLY A 45 5.28 1.84 4.02
C GLY A 45 3.90 1.19 4.01
N HIS A 46 3.27 1.15 5.18
CA HIS A 46 1.93 0.60 5.38
C HIS A 46 0.93 1.73 5.63
N ALA A 47 -0.34 1.48 5.32
CA ALA A 47 -1.44 2.39 5.60
C ALA A 47 -2.52 1.68 6.43
N ALA A 48 -3.24 2.45 7.23
CA ALA A 48 -4.43 2.00 7.93
C ALA A 48 -5.64 2.78 7.39
N ALA A 49 -6.77 2.10 7.28
CA ALA A 49 -8.00 2.70 6.76
C ALA A 49 -9.21 2.21 7.55
N VAL A 50 -10.23 3.05 7.63
CA VAL A 50 -11.50 2.76 8.29
C VAL A 50 -12.65 3.17 7.39
N LEU A 51 -13.71 2.37 7.39
CA LEU A 51 -14.99 2.71 6.78
C LEU A 51 -15.96 3.13 7.89
N PRO A 52 -16.16 4.43 8.14
CA PRO A 52 -17.12 4.86 9.14
C PRO A 52 -18.54 4.53 8.67
N TYR A 53 -19.29 3.84 9.52
CA TYR A 53 -20.65 3.40 9.25
C TYR A 53 -21.56 3.80 10.40
N ASP A 54 -22.68 4.45 10.07
CA ASP A 54 -23.76 4.75 11.02
C ASP A 54 -24.85 3.67 10.88
N PRO A 55 -25.00 2.77 11.89
CA PRO A 55 -25.96 1.69 11.82
C PRO A 55 -27.42 2.14 11.97
N GLU A 56 -27.70 3.33 12.51
CA GLU A 56 -29.07 3.83 12.63
C GLU A 56 -29.57 4.42 11.31
N ARG A 57 -28.66 5.01 10.54
CA ARG A 57 -28.96 5.62 9.24
C ARG A 57 -28.70 4.70 8.05
N GLU A 58 -27.98 3.61 8.27
CA GLU A 58 -27.48 2.73 7.21
C GLU A 58 -26.58 3.47 6.19
N GLU A 59 -25.82 4.46 6.67
CA GLU A 59 -25.00 5.34 5.84
C GLU A 59 -23.50 5.13 6.11
N ILE A 60 -22.67 5.36 5.09
CA ILE A 60 -21.21 5.42 5.22
C ILE A 60 -20.72 6.85 5.06
N VAL A 61 -19.64 7.18 5.75
CA VAL A 61 -18.93 8.44 5.54
C VAL A 61 -17.76 8.22 4.60
N MET A 62 -17.67 9.05 3.57
CA MET A 62 -16.56 9.10 2.63
C MET A 62 -15.99 10.52 2.59
N ILE A 63 -14.72 10.63 2.19
CA ILE A 63 -14.03 11.91 1.98
C ILE A 63 -13.71 12.07 0.49
N GLU A 64 -13.66 13.31 0.02
CA GLU A 64 -13.19 13.62 -1.33
C GLU A 64 -11.80 14.25 -1.26
N GLN A 65 -10.80 13.65 -1.92
CA GLN A 65 -9.41 14.11 -1.88
C GLN A 65 -8.79 14.17 -3.28
N PHE A 66 -7.94 15.18 -3.49
CA PHE A 66 -7.13 15.27 -4.70
C PHE A 66 -5.94 14.30 -4.64
N ARG A 67 -5.87 13.37 -5.61
CA ARG A 67 -4.81 12.38 -5.76
C ARG A 67 -4.05 12.61 -7.07
N PRO A 68 -2.83 13.18 -7.03
CA PRO A 68 -2.05 13.44 -8.25
C PRO A 68 -1.70 12.16 -9.02
N GLY A 69 -1.60 11.01 -8.34
CA GLY A 69 -1.41 9.70 -8.99
C GLY A 69 -2.57 9.27 -9.90
N ALA A 70 -3.74 9.91 -9.79
CA ALA A 70 -4.94 9.63 -10.58
C ALA A 70 -5.19 10.67 -11.68
N ILE A 71 -4.25 11.58 -11.97
CA ILE A 71 -4.43 12.61 -13.03
C ILE A 71 -4.74 11.99 -14.40
N GLY A 72 -4.18 10.82 -14.72
CA GLY A 72 -4.47 10.10 -15.96
C GLY A 72 -5.74 9.24 -15.93
N HIS A 73 -6.47 9.20 -14.81
CA HIS A 73 -7.65 8.37 -14.64
C HIS A 73 -8.87 9.03 -15.31
N THR A 74 -9.75 8.24 -15.92
CA THR A 74 -10.90 8.75 -16.69
C THR A 74 -11.88 9.58 -15.86
N ASN A 75 -11.96 9.31 -14.56
CA ASN A 75 -12.85 10.01 -13.63
C ASN A 75 -12.21 11.22 -12.94
N GLY A 76 -11.01 11.63 -13.39
CA GLY A 76 -10.26 12.73 -12.79
C GLY A 76 -9.51 12.35 -11.52
N ALA A 77 -8.83 13.35 -10.95
CA ALA A 77 -7.94 13.18 -9.80
C ALA A 77 -8.59 13.45 -8.44
N TRP A 78 -9.84 13.91 -8.39
CA TRP A 78 -10.59 14.05 -7.14
C TRP A 78 -11.36 12.77 -6.91
N LEU A 79 -10.97 12.02 -5.87
CA LEU A 79 -11.46 10.68 -5.61
C LEU A 79 -12.30 10.67 -4.32
N TRP A 80 -13.40 9.92 -4.36
CA TRP A 80 -14.12 9.49 -3.18
C TRP A 80 -13.37 8.33 -2.53
N GLU A 81 -12.98 8.51 -1.27
CA GLU A 81 -12.14 7.59 -0.52
C GLU A 81 -12.72 7.33 0.87
N ILE A 82 -12.28 6.23 1.48
CA ILE A 82 -12.46 5.99 2.91
C ILE A 82 -11.37 6.75 3.69
N VAL A 83 -11.63 7.02 4.96
CA VAL A 83 -10.64 7.63 5.85
C VAL A 83 -9.42 6.71 5.96
N ALA A 84 -8.24 7.21 5.65
CA ALA A 84 -7.01 6.43 5.65
C ALA A 84 -5.77 7.30 5.86
N GLY A 85 -4.76 6.74 6.53
CA GLY A 85 -3.47 7.39 6.78
C GLY A 85 -2.30 6.42 6.66
N ILE A 86 -1.10 6.96 6.44
CA ILE A 86 0.15 6.19 6.44
C ILE A 86 0.60 5.98 7.89
N LEU A 87 1.07 4.77 8.21
CA LEU A 87 1.66 4.50 9.51
C LEU A 87 3.03 5.15 9.63
N GLU A 88 3.26 5.87 10.73
CA GLU A 88 4.58 6.31 11.16
C GLU A 88 5.28 5.23 12.02
N PRO A 89 6.61 5.31 12.19
CA PRO A 89 7.35 4.34 13.00
C PRO A 89 6.84 4.24 14.44
N GLY A 90 6.39 3.04 14.83
CA GLY A 90 5.89 2.76 16.18
C GLY A 90 4.39 2.93 16.36
N GLU A 91 3.66 3.36 15.33
CA GLU A 91 2.21 3.50 15.40
C GLU A 91 1.48 2.16 15.26
N ILE A 92 0.35 2.06 15.96
CA ILE A 92 -0.57 0.92 15.84
C ILE A 92 -1.66 1.31 14.84
N PRO A 93 -2.03 0.43 13.86
CA PRO A 93 -3.03 0.75 12.85
C PRO A 93 -4.35 1.33 13.39
N SER A 94 -4.82 0.83 14.54
CA SER A 94 -6.05 1.33 15.18
C SER A 94 -5.92 2.78 15.63
N GLN A 95 -4.78 3.20 16.16
CA GLN A 95 -4.55 4.58 16.61
C GLN A 95 -4.51 5.55 15.43
N VAL A 96 -3.88 5.12 14.32
CA VAL A 96 -3.83 5.91 13.08
C VAL A 96 -5.25 6.17 12.57
N VAL A 97 -6.10 5.15 12.42
CA VAL A 97 -7.46 5.39 11.91
C VAL A 97 -8.32 6.27 12.82
N TYR A 98 -8.09 6.24 14.14
CA TYR A 98 -8.77 7.17 15.05
C TYR A 98 -8.30 8.62 14.88
N ARG A 99 -6.98 8.84 14.68
CA ARG A 99 -6.44 10.17 14.40
C ARG A 99 -6.99 10.72 13.09
N GLU A 100 -6.85 9.94 12.01
CA GLU A 100 -7.25 10.34 10.65
C GLU A 100 -8.76 10.58 10.54
N ALA A 101 -9.58 9.98 11.40
CA ALA A 101 -11.02 10.23 11.43
C ALA A 101 -11.40 11.56 12.10
N VAL A 102 -10.48 12.20 12.82
CA VAL A 102 -10.69 13.47 13.52
C VAL A 102 -10.04 14.65 12.78
N GLU A 103 -8.95 14.41 12.06
CA GLU A 103 -8.26 15.40 11.21
C GLU A 103 -9.09 15.83 9.99
#